data_AF-A0A810NEK2-F1
#
_entry.id   AF-A0A810NEK2-F1
#
_cell.length_a   1.000
_cell.length_b   1.000
_cell.length_c   1.000
_cell.angle_alpha   90.00
_cell.angle_beta   90.00
_cell.angle_gamma   90.00
#
_symmetry.space_group_name_H-M   'P 1'
#
loop_
_entity.id
_entity.type
_entity.pdbx_description
1 polymer ?
#
loop_
_entity_poly.entity_id
_entity_poly.type
_entity_poly.pdbx_seq_one_letter_code
_entity_poly.pdbx_strand_id
1 'polypeptide(L)'
;MDRELFPERVVHPRARIVTGRVSRLNPGYAREIKVGQPVLMAVLAAAGVAQMTALLVKSVLQAGTGRASTRRRWKQLRKGPEFLVTPLRMRDGDGVLHEIEIHGHLPQSALEPADHIQVTVRRQKDSDLPPRVERIVNLTTGQLLTPRIPTVWSHLGPALVLQAILGLLLVGGVAACTITIG
;
A
#
# COMPACT_ATOMS: atom_id res chain seq x y z
N MET A 1 3.69 -39.99 -4.73
CA MET A 1 2.41 -39.59 -5.36
C MET A 1 2.53 -38.19 -5.95
N ASP A 2 3.29 -38.08 -7.04
CA ASP A 2 2.97 -37.46 -8.34
C ASP A 2 2.16 -36.15 -8.39
N ARG A 3 2.36 -35.21 -7.47
CA ARG A 3 1.77 -33.86 -7.59
C ARG A 3 2.62 -32.85 -8.38
N GLU A 4 3.79 -33.26 -8.88
CA GLU A 4 4.74 -32.36 -9.57
C GLU A 4 4.68 -32.45 -11.11
N LEU A 5 3.89 -33.36 -11.68
CA LEU A 5 3.94 -33.68 -13.11
C LEU A 5 2.98 -32.88 -14.01
N PHE A 6 2.04 -32.12 -13.43
CA PHE A 6 1.18 -31.22 -14.19
C PHE A 6 1.08 -29.88 -13.45
N PRO A 7 1.64 -28.77 -13.97
CA PRO A 7 1.36 -27.46 -13.41
C PRO A 7 -0.15 -27.24 -13.54
N GLU A 8 -0.86 -27.27 -12.40
CA GLU A 8 -2.30 -27.03 -12.33
C GLU A 8 -2.57 -25.71 -13.03
N ARG A 9 -3.36 -25.74 -14.11
CA ARG A 9 -3.53 -24.59 -15.00
C ARG A 9 -4.36 -23.54 -14.28
N VAL A 10 -3.69 -22.56 -13.69
CA VAL A 10 -4.31 -21.42 -13.03
C VAL A 10 -4.92 -20.50 -14.09
N VAL A 11 -6.18 -20.14 -13.91
CA VAL A 11 -6.91 -19.24 -14.82
C VAL A 11 -7.30 -17.98 -14.10
N HIS A 12 -7.02 -16.82 -14.69
CA HIS A 12 -7.53 -15.55 -14.17
C HIS A 12 -9.04 -15.44 -14.42
N PRO A 13 -9.85 -15.25 -13.37
CA PRO A 13 -11.29 -15.12 -13.55
C PRO A 13 -11.62 -13.89 -14.40
N ARG A 14 -12.48 -14.08 -15.40
CA ARG A 14 -12.94 -12.99 -16.28
C ARG A 14 -14.10 -12.21 -15.66
N ALA A 15 -14.90 -12.87 -14.84
CA ALA A 15 -16.05 -12.32 -14.15
C ALA A 15 -15.64 -11.46 -12.95
N ARG A 16 -16.48 -10.46 -12.62
CA ARG A 16 -16.27 -9.60 -11.46
C ARG A 16 -16.58 -10.31 -10.15
N ILE A 17 -17.53 -11.24 -10.15
CA ILE A 17 -17.92 -12.02 -8.99
C ILE A 17 -17.61 -13.47 -9.31
N VAL A 18 -16.86 -14.12 -8.43
CA VAL A 18 -16.46 -15.52 -8.55
C VAL A 18 -16.85 -16.23 -7.27
N THR A 19 -17.53 -17.36 -7.40
CA THR A 19 -17.93 -18.19 -6.27
C THR A 19 -17.23 -19.53 -6.37
N GLY A 20 -16.75 -20.05 -5.25
CA GLY A 20 -16.02 -21.31 -5.23
C GLY A 20 -15.51 -21.69 -3.85
N ARG A 21 -14.74 -22.77 -3.79
CA ARG A 21 -14.12 -23.24 -2.55
C ARG A 21 -12.67 -22.82 -2.45
N VAL A 22 -12.24 -22.40 -1.26
CA VAL A 22 -10.83 -22.15 -0.96
C VAL A 22 -10.05 -23.44 -1.15
N SER A 23 -9.05 -23.41 -2.02
CA SER A 23 -8.10 -24.51 -2.18
C SER A 23 -6.90 -24.32 -1.27
N ARG A 24 -6.31 -23.12 -1.31
CA ARG A 24 -5.13 -22.78 -0.52
C ARG A 24 -4.96 -21.26 -0.38
N LEU A 25 -4.51 -20.83 0.80
CA LEU A 25 -3.95 -19.51 1.01
C LEU A 25 -2.41 -19.63 0.94
N ASN A 26 -1.78 -18.96 -0.02
CA ASN A 26 -0.33 -18.98 -0.19
C ASN A 26 0.34 -17.96 0.75
N PRO A 27 1.61 -18.15 1.11
CA PRO A 27 2.34 -17.17 1.92
C PRO A 27 2.34 -15.81 1.22
N GLY A 28 2.01 -14.77 1.99
CA GLY A 28 1.99 -13.41 1.47
C GLY A 28 3.40 -12.90 1.16
N TYR A 29 3.54 -12.12 0.10
CA TYR A 29 4.78 -11.46 -0.28
C TYR A 29 4.61 -9.94 -0.27
N ALA A 30 5.70 -9.21 -0.08
CA ALA A 30 5.69 -7.75 -0.13
C ALA A 30 5.70 -7.29 -1.60
N ARG A 31 4.77 -6.41 -1.97
CA ARG A 31 4.79 -5.71 -3.26
C ARG A 31 4.96 -4.22 -3.03
N GLU A 32 5.86 -3.60 -3.79
CA GLU A 32 6.11 -2.16 -3.72
C GLU A 32 5.02 -1.39 -4.48
N ILE A 33 4.45 -0.37 -3.84
CA ILE A 33 3.65 0.66 -4.53
C ILE A 33 4.63 1.58 -5.24
N LYS A 34 4.55 1.63 -6.58
CA LYS A 34 5.26 2.64 -7.36
C LYS A 34 4.68 4.02 -7.02
N VAL A 35 5.31 4.74 -6.11
CA VAL A 35 5.01 6.16 -5.90
C VAL A 35 5.63 6.93 -7.06
N GLY A 36 4.83 7.72 -7.76
CA GLY A 36 5.33 8.56 -8.84
C GLY A 36 6.46 9.45 -8.35
N GLN A 37 7.64 9.32 -8.98
CA GLN A 37 8.83 10.12 -8.69
C GLN A 37 8.57 11.63 -8.50
N PRO A 38 7.69 12.31 -9.28
CA PRO A 38 7.39 13.73 -9.05
C PRO A 38 6.69 14.02 -7.71
N VAL A 39 5.80 13.13 -7.27
CA VAL A 39 5.09 13.29 -5.98
C VAL A 39 6.07 13.13 -4.83
N LEU A 40 6.97 12.15 -4.92
CA LEU A 40 8.01 11.95 -3.92
C LEU A 40 8.95 13.15 -3.84
N MET A 41 9.37 13.69 -5.00
CA MET A 41 10.21 14.89 -5.06
C MET A 41 9.51 16.12 -4.46
N ALA A 42 8.24 16.34 -4.77
CA ALA A 42 7.47 17.47 -4.23
C ALA A 42 7.33 17.41 -2.70
N VAL A 43 6.99 16.23 -2.16
CA VAL A 43 6.84 16.02 -0.72
C VAL A 43 8.18 16.16 0.00
N LEU A 44 9.26 15.59 -0.55
CA LEU A 44 10.60 15.72 0.03
C LEU A 44 11.13 17.15 -0.02
N ALA A 45 10.89 17.87 -1.12
CA ALA A 45 11.28 19.28 -1.24
C ALA A 45 10.55 20.15 -0.22
N ALA A 46 9.22 20.01 -0.10
CA ALA A 46 8.42 20.75 0.86
C ALA A 46 8.80 20.44 2.32
N ALA A 47 9.00 19.17 2.65
CA ALA A 47 9.47 18.76 3.97
C ALA A 47 10.90 19.24 4.26
N GLY A 48 11.77 19.30 3.24
CA GLY A 48 13.12 19.84 3.32
C GLY A 48 13.12 21.33 3.67
N VAL A 49 12.29 22.12 3.01
CA VAL A 49 12.12 23.56 3.34
C VAL A 49 11.65 23.73 4.77
N ALA A 50 10.62 22.99 5.20
CA ALA A 50 10.11 23.06 6.57
C ALA A 50 11.19 22.72 7.63
N GLN A 51 12.00 21.68 7.37
CA GLN A 51 13.11 21.31 8.25
C GLN A 51 14.20 22.37 8.28
N MET A 52 14.57 22.94 7.13
CA MET A 52 15.58 24.02 7.08
C MET A 52 15.09 25.26 7.81
N THR A 53 13.82 25.65 7.67
CA THR A 53 13.24 26.75 8.45
C THR A 53 13.18 26.44 9.93
N ALA A 54 12.81 25.21 10.33
CA ALA A 54 12.80 24.83 11.74
C ALA A 54 14.22 24.80 12.34
N LEU A 55 15.23 24.38 11.57
CA LEU A 55 16.64 24.42 11.96
C LEU A 55 17.16 25.85 12.05
N LEU A 56 16.78 26.74 11.12
CA LEU A 56 17.12 28.16 11.16
C LEU A 56 16.48 28.85 12.37
N VAL A 57 15.19 28.64 12.59
CA VAL A 57 14.47 29.14 13.76
C VAL A 57 15.10 28.60 15.05
N LYS A 58 15.45 27.30 15.10
CA LYS A 58 16.20 26.76 16.24
C LYS A 58 17.59 27.35 16.38
N SER A 59 18.34 27.60 15.30
CA SER A 59 19.68 28.20 15.39
C SER A 59 19.63 29.65 15.83
N VAL A 60 18.55 30.37 15.51
CA VAL A 60 18.33 31.76 15.96
C VAL A 60 17.81 31.79 17.41
N LEU A 61 16.95 30.84 17.80
CA LEU A 61 16.40 30.76 19.17
C LEU A 61 17.32 30.06 20.17
N GLN A 62 18.26 29.23 19.73
CA GLN A 62 19.20 28.49 20.56
C GLN A 62 20.64 28.78 20.14
N ALA A 63 21.09 29.99 20.40
CA ALA A 63 22.51 30.26 20.61
C ALA A 63 22.97 29.51 21.89
N GLY A 64 23.32 28.23 21.75
CA GLY A 64 23.86 27.42 22.84
C GLY A 64 23.00 26.20 23.17
N THR A 65 23.24 25.09 22.48
CA THR A 65 23.41 23.71 23.00
C THR A 65 23.14 22.74 21.85
N GLY A 66 24.23 22.20 21.29
CA GLY A 66 24.16 21.23 20.23
C GLY A 66 23.45 19.96 20.68
N ARG A 67 22.29 19.67 20.11
CA ARG A 67 21.72 18.31 20.09
C ARG A 67 21.40 17.94 18.66
N ALA A 68 22.35 17.20 18.07
CA ALA A 68 22.24 16.64 16.73
C ALA A 68 21.02 15.71 16.67
N SER A 69 19.94 16.22 16.08
CA SER A 69 18.74 15.46 15.78
C SER A 69 19.08 14.42 14.71
N THR A 70 18.84 13.16 15.06
CA THR A 70 19.09 11.95 14.29
C THR A 70 18.64 12.08 12.83
N ARG A 71 19.61 12.15 11.91
CA ARG A 71 19.40 11.96 10.46
C ARG A 71 18.60 10.67 10.24
N ARG A 72 17.30 10.76 9.99
CA ARG A 72 16.57 9.66 9.37
C ARG A 72 17.19 9.45 7.98
N ARG A 73 17.83 8.30 7.81
CA ARG A 73 18.65 7.94 6.65
C ARG A 73 17.82 8.03 5.38
N TRP A 74 18.26 8.87 4.43
CA TRP A 74 17.77 8.98 3.05
C TRP A 74 17.49 7.62 2.37
N LYS A 75 18.23 6.56 2.73
CA LYS A 75 18.01 5.19 2.25
C LYS A 75 16.64 4.60 2.61
N GLN A 76 16.02 5.00 3.73
CA GLN A 76 14.70 4.50 4.15
C GLN A 76 13.55 5.20 3.43
N LEU A 77 13.77 6.44 2.95
CA LEU A 77 12.75 7.22 2.22
C LEU A 77 12.65 6.85 0.73
N ARG A 78 13.65 6.14 0.21
CA ARG A 78 13.71 5.72 -1.20
C ARG A 78 13.03 4.37 -1.44
N LYS A 79 12.75 3.59 -0.38
CA LYS A 79 11.97 2.37 -0.47
C LYS A 79 10.51 2.76 -0.52
N GLY A 80 9.82 2.40 -1.61
CA GLY A 80 8.39 2.67 -1.74
C GLY A 80 7.58 1.92 -0.66
N PRO A 81 6.32 2.31 -0.41
CA PRO A 81 5.45 1.58 0.49
C PRO A 81 5.35 0.12 0.04
N GLU A 82 5.78 -0.80 0.90
CA GLU A 82 5.51 -2.22 0.72
C GLU A 82 4.14 -2.53 1.32
N PHE A 83 3.29 -3.22 0.57
CA PHE A 83 2.06 -3.80 1.09
C PHE A 83 2.10 -5.31 0.93
N LEU A 84 1.49 -6.00 1.89
CA LEU A 84 1.36 -7.45 1.85
C LEU A 84 0.35 -7.84 0.77
N VAL A 85 0.76 -8.75 -0.11
CA VAL A 85 -0.10 -9.39 -1.10
C VAL A 85 -0.16 -10.87 -0.74
N THR A 86 -1.36 -11.36 -0.46
CA THR A 86 -1.60 -12.77 -0.13
C THR A 86 -2.33 -13.43 -1.31
N PRO A 87 -1.69 -14.35 -2.05
CA PRO A 87 -2.36 -15.07 -3.12
C PRO A 87 -3.36 -16.07 -2.53
N LEU A 88 -4.58 -16.03 -3.05
CA LEU A 88 -5.66 -16.95 -2.72
C LEU A 88 -5.96 -17.80 -3.94
N ARG A 89 -5.93 -19.11 -3.76
CA ARG A 89 -6.33 -20.09 -4.76
C ARG A 89 -7.69 -20.66 -4.41
N MET A 90 -8.63 -20.59 -5.34
CA MET A 90 -9.98 -21.10 -5.18
C MET A 90 -10.38 -21.94 -6.39
N ARG A 91 -11.22 -22.96 -6.17
CA ARG A 91 -11.83 -23.73 -7.25
C ARG A 91 -13.29 -23.36 -7.40
N ASP A 92 -13.72 -23.05 -8.61
CA ASP A 92 -15.12 -22.77 -8.91
C ASP A 92 -15.97 -24.05 -8.92
N GLY A 93 -17.26 -23.91 -9.26
CA GLY A 93 -18.19 -25.04 -9.37
C GLY A 93 -17.82 -26.04 -10.47
N ASP A 94 -17.09 -25.59 -11.49
CA ASP A 94 -16.61 -26.40 -12.62
C ASP A 94 -15.26 -27.08 -12.32
N GLY A 95 -14.71 -26.85 -11.12
CA GLY A 95 -13.43 -27.40 -10.69
C GLY A 95 -12.21 -26.65 -11.24
N VAL A 96 -12.39 -25.52 -11.91
CA VAL A 96 -11.32 -24.68 -12.45
C VAL A 96 -10.62 -23.95 -11.32
N LEU A 97 -9.28 -23.99 -11.32
CA LEU A 97 -8.48 -23.27 -10.33
C LEU A 97 -8.28 -21.81 -10.74
N HIS A 98 -8.74 -20.91 -9.88
CA HIS A 98 -8.52 -19.48 -9.98
C HIS A 98 -7.53 -18.99 -8.93
N GLU A 99 -6.60 -18.14 -9.36
CA GLU A 99 -5.71 -17.41 -8.47
C GLU A 99 -6.10 -15.93 -8.47
N ILE A 100 -6.22 -15.38 -7.27
CA ILE A 100 -6.61 -14.00 -7.03
C ILE A 100 -5.76 -13.43 -5.89
N GLU A 101 -5.56 -12.12 -5.89
CA GLU A 101 -4.67 -11.48 -4.93
C GLU A 101 -5.46 -10.72 -3.87
N ILE A 102 -5.23 -11.05 -2.60
CA ILE A 102 -5.71 -10.29 -1.45
C ILE A 102 -4.66 -9.24 -1.14
N HIS A 103 -5.03 -7.96 -1.28
CA HIS A 103 -4.11 -6.86 -1.00
C HIS A 103 -4.38 -6.30 0.39
N GLY A 104 -3.35 -6.23 1.22
CA GLY A 104 -3.43 -5.80 2.61
C GLY A 104 -3.40 -6.97 3.58
N HIS A 105 -3.71 -6.67 4.85
CA HIS A 105 -3.71 -7.68 5.90
C HIS A 105 -5.07 -8.36 5.98
N LEU A 106 -5.06 -9.70 6.00
CA LEU A 106 -6.22 -10.53 6.30
C LEU A 106 -5.85 -11.41 7.50
N PRO A 107 -6.74 -11.57 8.50
CA PRO A 107 -6.51 -12.55 9.56
C PRO A 107 -6.34 -13.94 8.95
N GLN A 108 -5.31 -14.69 9.38
CA GLN A 108 -5.04 -16.03 8.83
C GLN A 108 -6.19 -17.01 9.08
N SER A 109 -6.91 -16.85 10.19
CA SER A 109 -8.10 -17.64 10.55
C SER A 109 -9.38 -17.24 9.81
N ALA A 110 -9.34 -16.21 8.95
CA ALA A 110 -10.53 -15.73 8.27
C ALA A 110 -10.95 -16.59 7.05
N LEU A 111 -10.02 -17.41 6.54
CA LEU A 111 -10.23 -18.28 5.39
C LEU A 111 -9.55 -19.63 5.62
N GLU A 112 -10.35 -20.67 5.76
CA GLU A 112 -9.86 -22.04 5.88
C GLU A 112 -9.95 -22.79 4.55
N PRO A 113 -9.08 -23.77 4.28
CA PRO A 113 -9.25 -24.67 3.14
C PRO A 113 -10.64 -25.32 3.15
N ALA A 114 -11.23 -25.46 1.95
CA ALA A 114 -12.60 -25.93 1.69
C ALA A 114 -13.73 -24.95 2.05
N ASP A 115 -13.46 -23.77 2.62
CA ASP A 115 -14.48 -22.75 2.81
C ASP A 115 -15.13 -22.35 1.49
N HIS A 116 -16.46 -22.25 1.48
CA HIS A 116 -17.21 -21.78 0.35
C HIS A 116 -17.25 -20.25 0.40
N ILE A 117 -16.72 -19.59 -0.62
CA ILE A 117 -16.55 -18.14 -0.65
C ILE A 117 -17.10 -17.56 -1.93
N GLN A 118 -17.62 -16.35 -1.82
CA GLN A 118 -17.93 -15.48 -2.95
C GLN A 118 -16.99 -14.28 -2.91
N VAL A 119 -16.26 -14.07 -3.99
CA VAL A 119 -15.24 -13.03 -4.09
C VAL A 119 -15.63 -12.03 -5.17
N THR A 120 -15.61 -10.75 -4.81
CA THR A 120 -15.65 -9.65 -5.78
C THR A 120 -14.22 -9.27 -6.12
N VAL A 121 -13.88 -9.36 -7.39
CA VAL A 121 -12.54 -9.09 -7.91
C VAL A 121 -12.52 -7.87 -8.84
N ARG A 122 -11.36 -7.22 -8.93
CA ARG A 122 -11.08 -6.11 -9.82
C ARG A 122 -9.78 -6.37 -10.57
N ARG A 123 -9.81 -6.17 -11.88
CA ARG A 123 -8.61 -6.26 -12.71
C ARG A 123 -7.60 -5.18 -12.31
N GLN A 124 -6.33 -5.55 -12.32
CA GLN A 124 -5.25 -4.62 -12.06
C GLN A 124 -4.88 -3.86 -13.34
N LYS A 125 -4.11 -2.77 -13.19
CA LYS A 125 -3.61 -1.98 -14.32
C LYS A 125 -2.69 -2.82 -15.22
N ASP A 126 -1.93 -3.71 -14.60
CA ASP A 126 -1.13 -4.73 -15.27
C ASP A 126 -2.02 -5.96 -15.54
N SER A 127 -2.14 -6.34 -16.81
CA SER A 127 -2.99 -7.44 -17.27
C SER A 127 -2.41 -8.82 -16.94
N ASP A 128 -1.11 -8.89 -16.72
CA ASP A 128 -0.43 -10.16 -16.46
C ASP A 128 -0.55 -10.57 -14.98
N LEU A 129 -0.97 -9.64 -14.12
CA LEU A 129 -1.19 -9.89 -12.71
C LEU A 129 -2.58 -10.51 -12.44
N PRO A 130 -2.69 -11.44 -11.48
CA PRO A 130 -3.98 -11.96 -11.06
C PRO A 130 -4.89 -10.83 -10.55
N PRO A 131 -6.21 -10.93 -10.73
CA PRO A 131 -7.10 -9.86 -10.31
C PRO A 131 -7.09 -9.70 -8.79
N ARG A 132 -7.26 -8.46 -8.33
CA ARG A 132 -7.26 -8.09 -6.92
C ARG A 132 -8.64 -8.33 -6.31
N VAL A 133 -8.67 -8.82 -5.09
CA VAL A 133 -9.89 -8.93 -4.28
C VAL A 133 -10.32 -7.59 -3.71
N GLU A 134 -11.58 -7.22 -3.92
CA GLU A 134 -12.24 -6.06 -3.29
C GLU A 134 -13.03 -6.48 -2.04
N ARG A 135 -13.70 -7.62 -2.11
CA ARG A 135 -14.63 -8.10 -1.07
C ARG A 135 -14.69 -9.63 -1.09
N ILE A 136 -14.70 -10.24 0.08
CA ILE A 136 -14.87 -11.69 0.25
C ILE A 136 -16.07 -11.90 1.18
N VAL A 137 -17.03 -12.70 0.74
CA VAL A 137 -18.09 -13.23 1.59
C VAL A 137 -17.78 -14.69 1.81
N ASN A 138 -17.48 -15.07 3.05
CA ASN A 138 -17.38 -16.47 3.42
C ASN A 138 -18.79 -17.00 3.64
N LEU A 139 -19.27 -17.81 2.70
CA LEU A 139 -20.60 -18.41 2.72
C LEU A 139 -20.68 -19.57 3.72
N THR A 140 -19.54 -20.17 4.11
CA THR A 140 -19.49 -21.17 5.19
C THR A 140 -19.72 -20.51 6.56
N THR A 141 -19.01 -19.42 6.85
CA THR A 141 -19.04 -18.79 8.19
C THR A 141 -19.99 -17.58 8.29
N GLY A 142 -20.55 -17.13 7.16
CA GLY A 142 -21.34 -15.90 7.06
C GLY A 142 -20.52 -14.61 7.20
N GLN A 143 -19.19 -14.71 7.30
CA GLN A 143 -18.34 -13.55 7.54
C GLN A 143 -18.12 -12.72 6.27
N LEU A 144 -18.14 -11.41 6.43
CA LEU A 144 -17.78 -10.45 5.40
C LEU A 144 -16.37 -9.90 5.67
N LEU A 145 -15.46 -10.12 4.71
CA LEU A 145 -14.08 -9.64 4.78
C LEU A 145 -13.84 -8.61 3.68
N THR A 146 -13.35 -7.44 4.06
CA THR A 146 -12.97 -6.36 3.13
C THR A 146 -11.48 -6.07 3.26
N PRO A 147 -10.62 -6.66 2.41
CA PRO A 147 -9.20 -6.38 2.43
C PRO A 147 -8.94 -4.89 2.18
N ARG A 148 -8.21 -4.24 3.08
CA ARG A 148 -7.85 -2.82 2.96
C ARG A 148 -6.37 -2.68 2.60
N ILE A 149 -6.10 -1.94 1.53
CA ILE A 149 -4.72 -1.57 1.16
C ILE A 149 -4.28 -0.38 2.02
N PRO A 150 -3.10 -0.42 2.63
CA PRO A 150 -2.51 0.76 3.25
C PRO A 150 -2.26 1.83 2.19
N THR A 151 -2.77 3.04 2.43
CA THR A 151 -2.54 4.15 1.50
C THR A 151 -1.09 4.65 1.60
N VAL A 152 -0.58 5.27 0.52
CA VAL A 152 0.75 5.91 0.50
C VAL A 152 0.91 6.91 1.66
N TRP A 153 -0.19 7.59 2.04
CA TRP A 153 -0.25 8.52 3.18
C TRP A 153 -0.04 7.82 4.52
N SER A 154 -0.67 6.65 4.71
CA SER A 154 -0.46 5.82 5.90
C SER A 154 1.01 5.37 6.03
N HIS A 155 1.71 5.24 4.90
CA HIS A 155 3.12 4.83 4.87
C HIS A 155 4.11 6.01 5.07
N LEU A 156 3.83 7.18 4.49
CA LEU A 156 4.67 8.39 4.66
C LEU A 156 4.69 8.87 6.12
N GLY A 157 3.63 8.55 6.87
CA GLY A 157 3.48 8.91 8.27
C GLY A 157 2.94 10.33 8.45
N PRO A 158 2.03 10.56 9.42
CA PRO A 158 1.35 11.84 9.60
C PRO A 158 2.33 13.00 9.82
N ALA A 159 3.49 12.74 10.43
CA ALA A 159 4.52 13.74 10.66
C ALA A 159 5.12 14.31 9.36
N LEU A 160 5.34 13.48 8.34
CA LEU A 160 5.96 13.92 7.09
C LEU A 160 4.97 14.74 6.25
N VAL A 161 3.70 14.33 6.26
CA VAL A 161 2.59 15.09 5.64
C VAL A 161 2.46 16.47 6.27
N LEU A 162 2.48 16.54 7.61
CA LEU A 162 2.40 17.80 8.33
C LEU A 162 3.60 18.72 8.01
N GLN A 163 4.81 18.16 7.94
CA GLN A 163 6.01 18.90 7.52
C GLN A 163 5.88 19.46 6.10
N ALA A 164 5.34 18.69 5.15
CA ALA A 164 5.14 19.16 3.78
C ALA A 164 4.10 20.29 3.70
N ILE A 165 3.00 20.20 4.45
CA ILE A 165 1.97 21.26 4.52
C ILE A 165 2.58 22.54 5.10
N LEU A 166 3.32 22.44 6.20
CA LEU A 166 4.01 23.58 6.81
C LEU A 166 5.00 24.23 5.84
N GLY A 167 5.80 23.43 5.13
CA GLY A 167 6.74 23.94 4.13
C GLY A 167 6.04 24.68 2.99
N LEU A 168 4.92 24.13 2.49
CA LEU A 168 4.15 24.76 1.42
C LEU A 168 3.53 26.10 1.85
N LEU A 169 2.97 26.16 3.06
CA LEU A 169 2.41 27.40 3.62
C LEU A 169 3.48 28.49 3.76
N LEU A 170 4.69 28.10 4.16
CA LEU A 170 5.80 29.02 4.37
C LEU A 170 6.30 29.59 3.03
N VAL A 171 6.50 28.73 2.02
CA VAL A 171 6.86 29.17 0.66
C VAL A 171 5.76 30.05 0.05
N GLY A 172 4.50 29.63 0.17
CA GLY A 172 3.36 30.39 -0.33
C GLY A 172 3.23 31.76 0.33
N GLY A 173 3.43 31.83 1.65
CA GLY A 173 3.43 33.09 2.40
C GLY A 173 4.54 34.04 1.96
N VAL A 174 5.78 33.53 1.83
CA VAL A 174 6.91 34.35 1.34
C VAL A 174 6.67 34.85 -0.07
N ALA A 175 6.23 33.97 -1.00
CA ALA A 175 5.94 34.36 -2.37
C ALA A 175 4.86 35.44 -2.45
N ALA A 176 3.76 35.28 -1.68
CA ALA A 176 2.70 36.27 -1.60
C ALA A 176 3.22 37.62 -1.08
N CYS A 177 4.04 37.63 -0.02
CA CYS A 177 4.66 38.85 0.49
C CYS A 177 5.63 39.50 -0.52
N THR A 178 6.41 38.72 -1.27
CA THR A 178 7.31 39.28 -2.28
C THR A 178 6.57 39.89 -3.47
N ILE A 179 5.40 39.35 -3.83
CA ILE A 179 4.56 39.88 -4.92
C ILE A 179 3.81 41.15 -4.49
N THR A 180 3.50 41.30 -3.20
CA THR A 180 2.79 42.48 -2.70
C THR A 180 3.71 43.64 -2.30
N ILE A 181 5.00 43.38 -2.10
CA ILE A 181 6.00 44.39 -1.71
C ILE A 181 6.85 44.87 -2.91
N GLY A 182 6.92 44.10 -4.01
CA GLY A 182 7.58 44.48 -5.26
C GLY A 182 6.65 45.19 -6.23
#